data_AF-A0A565BE47-F1
#
_entry.id   AF-A0A565BE47-F1
#
_cell.length_a   1.000
_cell.length_b   1.000
_cell.length_c   1.000
_cell.angle_alpha   90.00
_cell.angle_beta   90.00
_cell.angle_gamma   90.00
#
_symmetry.space_group_name_H-M   'P 1'
#
loop_
_entity.id
_entity.type
_entity.pdbx_description
1 polymer ?
#
loop_
_entity_poly.entity_id
_entity_poly.type
_entity_poly.pdbx_seq_one_letter_code
_entity_poly.pdbx_strand_id
1 'polypeptide(L)' 'MAKIGSFLILISLACSLTLCICDDDENNYGGNRGNLFTGFYSRSCPKAEEIVRSVVAQAVARETRMAASLMRLHFHDWL' A
#
# COMPACT_ATOMS: atom_id res chain seq x y z
N MET A 1 12.65 -4.37 -41.85
CA MET A 1 13.18 -3.62 -40.69
C MET A 1 12.06 -2.99 -39.85
N ALA A 2 10.95 -3.69 -39.60
CA ALA A 2 9.81 -3.19 -38.80
C ALA A 2 9.63 -3.91 -37.44
N LYS A 3 10.47 -4.90 -37.14
CA LYS A 3 10.33 -5.76 -35.96
C LYS A 3 11.03 -5.18 -34.71
N ILE A 4 12.12 -4.44 -34.90
CA ILE A 4 12.90 -3.87 -33.78
C ILE A 4 12.18 -2.68 -33.14
N GLY A 5 11.60 -1.79 -33.96
CA GLY A 5 10.86 -0.61 -33.47
C GLY A 5 9.62 -1.01 -32.67
N SER A 6 8.90 -2.04 -33.13
CA SER A 6 7.74 -2.55 -32.42
C SER A 6 8.11 -3.18 -31.07
N PHE A 7 9.27 -3.84 -30.98
CA PHE A 7 9.80 -4.40 -29.73
C PHE A 7 10.18 -3.30 -28.73
N LEU A 8 10.83 -2.23 -29.19
CA LEU A 8 11.22 -1.10 -28.35
C LEU A 8 9.98 -0.36 -27.79
N ILE A 9 8.92 -0.22 -28.60
CA ILE A 9 7.66 0.37 -28.16
C ILE A 9 6.98 -0.51 -27.10
N LEU A 10 6.96 -1.82 -27.29
CA LEU A 10 6.40 -2.78 -26.31
C LEU A 10 7.19 -2.79 -24.99
N ILE A 11 8.53 -2.73 -25.06
CA ILE A 11 9.38 -2.64 -23.88
C ILE A 11 9.15 -1.31 -23.14
N SER A 12 9.02 -0.19 -23.87
CA SER A 12 8.72 1.12 -23.28
C SER A 12 7.36 1.13 -22.59
N LEU A 13 6.30 0.62 -23.24
CA LEU A 13 4.95 0.53 -22.66
C LEU A 13 4.91 -0.38 -21.44
N ALA A 14 5.62 -1.51 -21.48
CA ALA A 14 5.76 -2.40 -20.34
C ALA A 14 6.55 -1.73 -19.19
N CYS A 15 7.63 -1.01 -19.48
CA CYS A 15 8.40 -0.25 -18.49
C CYS A 15 7.53 0.82 -17.83
N SER A 16 6.76 1.59 -18.60
CA SER A 16 5.86 2.61 -18.05
C SER A 16 4.75 2.02 -17.17
N LEU A 17 4.24 0.84 -17.49
CA LEU A 17 3.26 0.12 -16.66
C LEU A 17 3.87 -0.45 -15.37
N THR A 18 5.14 -0.83 -15.43
CA THR A 18 5.89 -1.43 -14.30
C THR A 18 6.44 -0.35 -13.35
N LEU A 19 6.77 0.84 -13.90
CA LEU A 19 7.24 2.01 -13.14
C LEU A 19 6.15 2.65 -12.27
N CYS A 20 4.87 2.27 -12.42
CA CYS A 20 3.80 2.72 -11.52
C CYS A 20 3.60 1.83 -10.29
N ILE A 21 4.45 0.82 -10.06
CA ILE A 21 4.39 -0.04 -8.86
C ILE A 21 5.73 -0.09 -8.14
N CYS A 22 6.40 1.06 -8.00
CA CYS A 22 7.58 1.21 -7.13
C CYS A 22 7.66 2.65 -6.60
N ASP A 23 6.76 3.07 -5.73
CA ASP A 23 6.97 4.26 -4.89
C ASP A 23 7.13 3.81 -3.43
N ASP A 24 8.36 3.45 -3.04
CA ASP A 24 8.78 3.39 -1.64
C ASP A 24 9.84 4.47 -1.37
N ASP A 25 9.45 5.43 -0.53
CA ASP A 25 10.24 6.28 0.38
C ASP A 25 11.22 7.36 -0.18
N GLU A 26 10.70 8.57 -0.45
CA GLU A 26 11.48 9.81 -0.33
C GLU A 26 11.41 10.36 1.11
N ASN A 27 12.53 10.21 1.80
CA ASN A 27 12.82 10.55 3.20
C ASN A 27 12.35 11.93 3.72
N ASN A 28 11.61 11.94 4.83
CA ASN A 28 11.81 12.94 5.90
C ASN A 28 11.44 12.39 7.28
N TYR A 29 12.37 11.67 7.93
CA TYR A 29 12.27 11.35 9.35
C TYR A 29 12.59 12.61 10.19
N GLY A 30 11.60 13.51 10.27
CA GLY A 30 11.54 14.58 11.27
C GLY A 30 11.23 13.99 12.65
N GLY A 31 12.27 13.44 13.31
CA GLY A 31 12.16 12.88 14.64
C GLY A 31 11.88 13.95 15.70
N ASN A 32 10.69 13.91 16.30
CA ASN A 32 10.49 14.39 17.66
C ASN A 32 9.37 13.58 18.37
N ARG A 33 9.54 13.38 19.67
CA ARG A 33 8.83 12.40 20.53
C ARG A 33 7.31 12.41 20.34
N GLY A 34 6.73 11.25 19.97
CA GLY A 34 5.27 11.02 19.95
C GLY A 34 4.56 11.24 18.61
N ASN A 35 5.30 11.54 17.53
CA ASN A 35 4.68 11.83 16.24
C ASN A 35 4.33 10.55 15.47
N LEU A 36 3.03 10.42 15.14
CA LEU A 36 2.55 9.49 14.12
C LEU A 36 2.89 10.07 12.74
N PHE A 37 3.41 9.24 11.85
CA PHE A 37 3.70 9.61 10.46
C PHE A 37 3.45 8.41 9.53
N THR A 38 3.22 8.69 8.25
CA THR A 38 3.02 7.66 7.22
C THR A 38 4.29 6.86 7.00
N GLY A 39 4.18 5.54 6.83
CA GLY A 39 5.38 4.70 6.66
C GLY A 39 6.13 4.39 7.96
N PHE A 40 5.51 4.59 9.13
CA PHE A 40 6.12 4.25 10.43
C PHE A 40 6.70 2.83 10.47
N TYR A 41 6.04 1.88 9.79
CA TYR A 41 6.44 0.48 9.74
C TYR A 41 7.33 0.12 8.55
N SER A 42 7.72 1.05 7.66
CA SER A 42 8.43 0.72 6.42
C SER A 42 9.72 -0.05 6.66
N ARG A 43 10.45 0.25 7.74
CA ARG A 43 11.71 -0.43 8.09
C ARG A 43 11.55 -1.69 8.94
N SER A 44 10.58 -1.71 9.86
CA SER A 44 10.43 -2.80 10.83
C SER A 44 9.52 -3.91 10.33
N CYS A 45 8.46 -3.54 9.60
CA CYS A 45 7.51 -4.46 8.98
C CYS A 45 6.94 -3.81 7.70
N PRO A 46 7.69 -3.86 6.57
CA PRO A 46 7.30 -3.17 5.33
C PRO A 46 5.94 -3.65 4.78
N LYS A 47 5.56 -4.89 5.08
CA LYS A 47 4.30 -5.49 4.61
C LYS A 47 3.12 -5.28 5.56
N ALA A 48 3.28 -4.51 6.65
CA ALA A 48 2.25 -4.38 7.67
C ALA A 48 0.90 -3.90 7.06
N GLU A 49 0.92 -2.83 6.28
CA GLU A 49 -0.29 -2.26 5.67
C GLU A 49 -0.92 -3.21 4.63
N GLU A 50 -0.08 -3.88 3.82
CA GLU A 50 -0.54 -4.87 2.83
C GLU A 50 -1.25 -6.06 3.50
N ILE A 51 -0.64 -6.61 4.56
CA ILE A 51 -1.18 -7.75 5.32
C ILE A 51 -2.52 -7.36 5.93
N VAL A 52 -2.59 -6.22 6.63
CA VAL A 52 -3.84 -5.74 7.25
C VAL A 52 -4.93 -5.56 6.20
N ARG A 53 -4.60 -4.92 5.06
CA ARG A 53 -5.55 -4.70 3.96
C ARG A 53 -6.09 -6.03 3.41
N SER A 54 -5.21 -7.02 3.18
CA SER A 54 -5.58 -8.33 2.67
C SER A 54 -6.53 -9.07 3.62
N VAL A 55 -6.20 -9.12 4.92
CA VAL A 55 -7.02 -9.79 5.93
C VAL A 55 -8.38 -9.11 6.11
N VAL A 56 -8.40 -7.78 6.18
CA VAL A 56 -9.65 -7.01 6.30
C VAL A 56 -10.52 -7.21 5.05
N ALA A 57 -9.94 -7.18 3.85
CA ALA A 57 -10.68 -7.41 2.61
C ALA A 57 -11.33 -8.81 2.59
N GLN A 58 -10.60 -9.85 3.01
CA GLN A 58 -11.14 -11.20 3.12
C GLN A 58 -12.28 -11.28 4.16
N ALA A 59 -12.11 -10.63 5.32
CA ALA A 59 -13.12 -10.63 6.37
C ALA A 59 -14.42 -9.90 5.94
N VAL A 60 -14.29 -8.78 5.22
CA VAL A 60 -15.43 -8.03 4.67
C VAL A 60 -16.10 -8.78 3.52
N ALA A 61 -15.33 -9.47 2.67
CA ALA A 61 -15.89 -10.31 1.62
C ALA A 61 -16.69 -11.49 2.19
N ARG A 62 -16.29 -12.02 3.34
CA ARG A 62 -17.01 -13.08 4.05
C ARG A 62 -18.28 -12.55 4.73
N GLU A 63 -18.21 -11.40 5.38
CA GLU A 63 -19.34 -10.73 6.02
C GLU A 63 -19.20 -9.20 5.90
N THR A 64 -20.05 -8.60 5.08
CA THR A 64 -19.96 -7.17 4.75
C THR A 64 -20.08 -6.25 5.98
N ARG A 65 -20.86 -6.68 7.00
CA ARG A 65 -21.01 -5.95 8.26
C ARG A 65 -19.68 -5.78 9.02
N MET A 66 -18.69 -6.64 8.76
CA MET A 66 -17.39 -6.58 9.43
C MET A 66 -16.68 -5.22 9.26
N ALA A 67 -16.85 -4.56 8.11
CA ALA A 67 -16.28 -3.23 7.89
C ALA A 67 -16.77 -2.22 8.93
N ALA A 68 -18.09 -2.21 9.19
CA ALA A 68 -18.69 -1.33 10.19
C ALA A 68 -18.32 -1.73 11.63
N SER A 69 -18.19 -3.03 11.90
CA SER A 69 -17.75 -3.53 13.22
C SER A 69 -16.31 -3.10 13.55
N LEU A 70 -15.37 -3.21 12.60
CA LEU A 70 -13.98 -2.79 12.78
C LEU A 70 -13.87 -1.27 12.96
N MET A 71 -14.60 -0.50 12.17
CA MET A 71 -14.65 0.95 12.32
C MET A 71 -15.21 1.36 13.69
N ARG A 72 -16.28 0.70 14.15
CA ARG A 72 -16.86 0.94 15.48
C ARG A 72 -15.89 0.57 16.60
N LEU A 73 -15.16 -0.55 16.48
CA LEU A 73 -14.13 -0.94 17.45
C LEU A 73 -13.05 0.13 17.57
N HIS A 74 -12.53 0.62 16.43
CA HIS A 74 -11.55 1.71 16.42
C HIS A 74 -12.07 2.96 17.14
N PHE A 75 -13.33 3.35 16.93
CA PHE A 75 -13.90 4.50 17.64
C PHE A 75 -14.15 4.24 19.14
N HIS A 76 -14.44 3.00 19.55
CA HIS A 76 -14.64 2.65 20.95
C HIS A 76 -13.34 2.59 21.75
N ASP A 77 -12.22 2.17 21.15
CA ASP A 77 -10.94 2.06 21.86
C ASP A 77 -10.33 3.43 22.23
N TRP A 78 -10.81 4.51 21.60
CA TRP A 78 -10.33 5.88 21.82
C TRP A 78 -11.19 6.70 22.80
N LEU A 79 -12.33 6.14 23.27
CA LEU A 79 -13.22 6.73 24.27
C LEU A 79 -13.00 6.10 25.64
#